data_AF-A0A2D0QZN3-F1
#
_entry.id   AF-A0A2D0QZN3-F1
#
_cell.length_a   1.000
_cell.length_b   1.000
_cell.length_c   1.000
_cell.angle_alpha   90.00
_cell.angle_beta   90.00
_cell.angle_gamma   90.00
#
_symmetry.space_group_name_H-M   'P 1'
#
loop_
_entity.id
_entity.type
_entity.pdbx_description
1 polymer ?
#
loop_
_entity_poly.entity_id
_entity_poly.type
_entity_poly.pdbx_seq_one_letter_code
_entity_poly.pdbx_strand_id
1 'polypeptide(L)'
;MEYKEQAAEVEASAQFGDLIEFAYPIGYSHWGVYDRDGYVVHFAVADETHLMSTVRGYLQTMFPVCGDLLLGETRIRRQRLAEVNVPKGARVLVSNSRHTLTPSELDDMKRRCDSLLDKQLPYKLFTQNCEHFATFVRYGKAVCNQIPGKTKNKECEEATKVFADIVWRETS
;
A
#
# COMPACT_ATOMS: atom_id res chain seq x y z
N MET A 1 -12.59 14.75 14.20
CA MET A 1 -12.70 14.88 12.73
C MET A 1 -13.17 13.55 12.20
N GLU A 2 -14.33 13.55 11.57
CA GLU A 2 -14.90 12.36 10.92
C GLU A 2 -14.00 11.90 9.76
N TYR A 3 -14.01 10.61 9.43
CA TYR A 3 -13.16 10.06 8.36
C TYR A 3 -13.35 10.79 7.02
N LYS A 4 -14.60 11.14 6.71
CA LYS A 4 -14.95 11.85 5.47
C LYS A 4 -14.35 13.26 5.39
N GLU A 5 -14.22 13.95 6.52
CA GLU A 5 -13.60 15.27 6.57
C GLU A 5 -12.09 15.15 6.29
N GLN A 6 -11.43 14.18 6.92
CA GLN A 6 -10.01 13.88 6.66
C GLN A 6 -9.78 13.52 5.18
N ALA A 7 -10.67 12.71 4.59
CA ALA A 7 -10.58 12.36 3.18
C ALA A 7 -10.73 13.58 2.26
N ALA A 8 -11.62 14.52 2.58
CA ALA A 8 -11.78 15.76 1.83
C ALA A 8 -10.55 16.69 1.95
N GLU A 9 -9.92 16.76 3.12
CA GLU A 9 -8.66 17.50 3.31
C GLU A 9 -7.52 16.92 2.47
N VAL A 10 -7.41 15.58 2.44
CA VAL A 10 -6.46 14.89 1.56
C VAL A 10 -6.78 15.18 0.10
N GLU A 11 -8.04 15.06 -0.32
CA GLU A 11 -8.45 15.35 -1.71
C GLU A 11 -8.08 16.77 -2.15
N ALA A 12 -8.24 17.75 -1.26
CA ALA A 12 -7.94 19.15 -1.54
C ALA A 12 -6.44 19.47 -1.66
N SER A 13 -5.56 18.64 -1.09
CA SER A 13 -4.12 18.94 -0.95
C SER A 13 -3.18 17.94 -1.62
N ALA A 14 -3.61 16.69 -1.81
CA ALA A 14 -2.79 15.62 -2.34
C ALA A 14 -2.56 15.77 -3.85
N GLN A 15 -1.39 15.33 -4.29
CA GLN A 15 -0.99 15.29 -5.68
C GLN A 15 -0.88 13.84 -6.16
N PHE A 16 -1.03 13.63 -7.47
CA PHE A 16 -0.84 12.31 -8.05
C PHE A 16 0.52 11.74 -7.63
N GLY A 17 0.54 10.47 -7.21
CA GLY A 17 1.76 9.80 -6.76
C GLY A 17 2.03 9.92 -5.26
N ASP A 18 1.28 10.74 -4.52
CA ASP A 18 1.38 10.82 -3.06
C ASP A 18 1.00 9.52 -2.38
N LEU A 19 1.79 9.13 -1.37
CA LEU A 19 1.47 7.98 -0.53
C LEU A 19 0.34 8.35 0.41
N ILE A 20 -0.74 7.59 0.33
CA ILE A 20 -1.88 7.68 1.23
C ILE A 20 -1.76 6.58 2.27
N GLU A 21 -1.65 6.96 3.53
CA GLU A 21 -1.62 6.07 4.68
C GLU A 21 -2.99 6.07 5.36
N PHE A 22 -3.61 4.89 5.43
CA PHE A 22 -4.77 4.63 6.27
C PHE A 22 -4.25 4.05 7.58
N ALA A 23 -3.93 4.91 8.54
CA ALA A 23 -3.34 4.53 9.82
C ALA A 23 -4.39 3.91 10.74
N TYR A 24 -4.29 2.59 10.99
CA TYR A 24 -5.22 1.86 11.86
C TYR A 24 -4.81 2.03 13.33
N PRO A 25 -5.75 1.97 14.29
CA PRO A 25 -5.48 2.17 15.71
C PRO A 25 -4.63 1.06 16.37
N ILE A 26 -4.16 0.08 15.61
CA ILE A 26 -3.39 -1.08 16.08
C ILE A 26 -1.89 -1.01 15.71
N GLY A 27 -1.41 0.12 15.19
CA GLY A 27 -0.01 0.29 14.78
C GLY A 27 0.34 -0.35 13.44
N TYR A 28 -0.69 -0.73 12.66
CA TYR A 28 -0.60 -1.12 11.26
C TYR A 28 -1.35 -0.09 10.41
N SER A 29 -1.01 0.00 9.14
CA SER A 29 -1.60 0.91 8.18
C SER A 29 -1.78 0.21 6.84
N HIS A 30 -2.91 0.48 6.21
CA HIS A 30 -3.10 0.19 4.81
C HIS A 30 -2.57 1.34 3.95
N TRP A 31 -2.14 1.05 2.73
CA TRP A 31 -1.46 2.01 1.87
C TRP A 31 -2.02 2.03 0.45
N GLY A 32 -1.98 3.21 -0.15
CA GLY A 32 -2.27 3.42 -1.55
C GLY A 32 -1.53 4.63 -2.11
N VAL A 33 -1.78 4.91 -3.38
CA VAL A 33 -1.25 6.06 -4.11
C VAL A 33 -2.41 6.93 -4.56
N TYR A 34 -2.32 8.23 -4.29
CA TYR A 34 -3.36 9.16 -4.71
C TYR A 34 -3.42 9.28 -6.24
N ASP A 35 -4.62 9.22 -6.79
CA ASP A 35 -4.90 9.21 -8.22
C ASP A 35 -5.93 10.28 -8.64
N ARG A 36 -5.71 11.50 -8.10
CA ARG A 36 -6.48 12.73 -8.39
C ARG A 36 -7.98 12.61 -8.06
N ASP A 37 -8.67 13.75 -8.02
CA ASP A 37 -10.13 13.84 -7.90
C ASP A 37 -10.74 12.96 -6.79
N GLY A 38 -10.05 12.84 -5.66
CA GLY A 38 -10.49 12.05 -4.51
C GLY A 38 -10.35 10.54 -4.68
N TYR A 39 -9.58 10.05 -5.64
CA TYR A 39 -9.32 8.62 -5.85
C TYR A 39 -7.97 8.18 -5.33
N VAL A 40 -7.91 6.90 -4.96
CA VAL A 40 -6.69 6.21 -4.55
C VAL A 40 -6.60 4.88 -5.28
N VAL A 41 -5.40 4.53 -5.74
CA VAL A 41 -5.09 3.17 -6.20
C VAL A 41 -4.41 2.42 -5.08
N HIS A 42 -4.94 1.26 -4.70
CA HIS A 42 -4.43 0.47 -3.60
C HIS A 42 -4.55 -1.03 -3.87
N PHE A 43 -3.66 -1.80 -3.27
CA PHE A 43 -3.73 -3.25 -3.30
C PHE A 43 -4.76 -3.71 -2.25
N ALA A 44 -6.02 -3.83 -2.67
CA ALA A 44 -7.14 -4.12 -1.79
C ALA A 44 -7.03 -5.53 -1.19
N VAL A 45 -7.57 -5.73 0.01
CA VAL A 45 -7.71 -7.06 0.60
C VAL A 45 -9.18 -7.44 0.65
N ALA A 46 -9.53 -8.65 0.22
CA ALA A 46 -10.92 -9.08 0.13
C ALA A 46 -11.60 -9.20 1.52
N ASP A 47 -10.82 -9.56 2.55
CA ASP A 47 -11.25 -9.63 3.94
C ASP A 47 -10.28 -8.83 4.84
N GLU A 48 -10.57 -7.54 5.02
CA GLU A 48 -9.81 -6.67 5.90
C GLU A 48 -9.93 -7.06 7.38
N THR A 49 -11.04 -7.70 7.77
CA THR A 49 -11.23 -8.16 9.16
C THR A 49 -10.28 -9.31 9.45
N HIS A 50 -10.18 -10.27 8.53
CA HIS A 50 -9.20 -11.36 8.60
C HIS A 50 -7.78 -10.80 8.62
N LEU A 51 -7.41 -9.90 7.69
CA LEU A 51 -6.10 -9.21 7.69
C LEU A 51 -5.79 -8.58 9.04
N MET A 52 -6.72 -7.79 9.61
CA MET A 52 -6.51 -7.14 10.90
C MET A 52 -6.32 -8.15 12.03
N SER A 53 -7.11 -9.22 12.06
CA SER A 53 -6.98 -10.27 13.07
C SER A 53 -5.63 -10.97 12.98
N THR A 54 -5.16 -11.25 11.77
CA THR A 54 -3.89 -11.91 11.49
C THR A 54 -2.71 -11.01 11.85
N VAL A 55 -2.73 -9.75 11.44
CA VAL A 55 -1.69 -8.76 11.76
C VAL A 55 -1.63 -8.54 13.27
N ARG A 56 -2.78 -8.39 13.95
CA ARG A 56 -2.84 -8.28 15.40
C ARG A 56 -2.24 -9.50 16.09
N GLY A 57 -2.61 -10.70 15.65
CA GLY A 57 -2.06 -11.95 16.18
C GLY A 57 -0.54 -12.01 16.04
N TYR A 58 -0.01 -11.65 14.86
CA TYR A 58 1.42 -11.59 14.59
C TYR A 58 2.14 -10.55 15.46
N LEU A 59 1.62 -9.32 15.54
CA LEU A 59 2.17 -8.25 16.37
C LEU A 59 2.22 -8.63 17.86
N GLN A 60 1.26 -9.43 18.34
CA GLN A 60 1.21 -9.90 19.72
C GLN A 60 2.19 -11.04 20.00
N THR A 61 2.44 -11.93 19.04
CA THR A 61 3.24 -13.13 19.26
C THR A 61 4.74 -12.92 19.05
N MET A 62 5.18 -11.91 18.27
CA MET A 62 6.60 -11.59 18.03
C MET A 62 7.47 -12.79 17.63
N PHE A 63 6.89 -13.89 17.16
CA PHE A 63 7.64 -15.07 16.73
C PHE A 63 8.15 -14.86 15.30
N PRO A 64 9.43 -15.19 15.02
CA PRO A 64 9.92 -15.22 13.65
C PRO A 64 9.21 -16.37 12.91
N VAL A 65 8.23 -16.04 12.09
CA VAL A 65 7.61 -17.01 11.18
C VAL A 65 8.60 -17.29 10.04
N CYS A 66 8.98 -18.55 9.86
CA CYS A 66 9.69 -18.98 8.67
C CYS A 66 8.70 -19.04 7.49
N GLY A 67 8.77 -18.05 6.59
CA GLY A 67 7.94 -18.00 5.39
C GLY A 67 6.94 -16.85 5.39
N ASP A 68 6.38 -16.56 4.21
CA ASP A 68 5.37 -15.52 4.06
C ASP A 68 3.96 -16.02 4.36
N LEU A 69 3.13 -15.12 4.86
CA LEU A 69 1.74 -15.38 5.16
C LEU A 69 0.87 -14.90 4.00
N LEU A 70 0.44 -15.86 3.17
CA LEU A 70 -0.49 -15.64 2.06
C LEU A 70 -1.90 -15.42 2.62
N LEU A 71 -2.50 -14.27 2.29
CA LEU A 71 -3.83 -13.89 2.74
C LEU A 71 -4.91 -14.03 1.66
N GLY A 72 -4.53 -14.51 0.47
CA GLY A 72 -5.40 -14.75 -0.68
C GLY A 72 -4.92 -14.07 -1.95
N GLU A 73 -5.66 -14.23 -3.05
CA GLU A 73 -5.46 -13.47 -4.27
C GLU A 73 -6.42 -12.28 -4.29
N THR A 74 -5.87 -11.09 -4.50
CA THR A 74 -6.64 -9.85 -4.43
C THR A 74 -6.28 -8.92 -5.58
N ARG A 75 -7.07 -7.87 -5.79
CA ARG A 75 -6.94 -6.97 -6.94
C ARG A 75 -6.39 -5.62 -6.50
N ILE A 76 -5.50 -5.05 -7.32
CA ILE A 76 -5.15 -3.63 -7.24
C ILE A 76 -6.29 -2.83 -7.83
N ARG A 77 -6.92 -1.96 -7.03
CA ARG A 77 -8.15 -1.26 -7.39
C ARG A 77 -7.99 0.24 -7.25
N ARG A 78 -8.68 0.97 -8.12
CA ARG A 78 -8.96 2.41 -7.98
C ARG A 78 -10.28 2.59 -7.24
N GLN A 79 -10.27 3.32 -6.13
CA GLN A 79 -11.46 3.54 -5.29
C GLN A 79 -11.53 5.00 -4.85
N ARG A 80 -12.74 5.53 -4.59
CA ARG A 80 -12.89 6.82 -3.92
C ARG A 80 -12.33 6.75 -2.50
N LEU A 81 -11.51 7.72 -2.12
CA LEU A 81 -10.86 7.79 -0.82
C LEU A 81 -11.86 7.70 0.34
N ALA A 82 -12.98 8.43 0.22
CA ALA A 82 -14.07 8.43 1.20
C ALA A 82 -14.84 7.10 1.31
N GLU A 83 -14.66 6.17 0.38
CA GLU A 83 -15.34 4.87 0.32
C GLU A 83 -14.42 3.70 0.68
N VAL A 84 -13.11 3.94 0.84
CA VAL A 84 -12.18 2.90 1.30
C VAL A 84 -12.65 2.43 2.66
N ASN A 85 -12.87 1.11 2.77
CA ASN A 85 -13.26 0.52 4.04
C ASN A 85 -12.07 0.57 4.99
N VAL A 86 -12.27 1.13 6.18
CA VAL A 86 -11.24 1.24 7.19
C VAL A 86 -11.86 0.99 8.56
N PRO A 87 -11.09 0.43 9.52
CA PRO A 87 -11.61 0.21 10.86
C PRO A 87 -11.98 1.53 11.54
N LYS A 88 -12.93 1.46 12.48
CA LYS A 88 -13.31 2.60 13.31
C LYS A 88 -12.08 3.19 14.02
N GLY A 89 -11.91 4.50 13.91
CA GLY A 89 -10.78 5.23 14.51
C GLY A 89 -9.52 5.27 13.62
N ALA A 90 -9.59 4.74 12.39
CA ALA A 90 -8.53 4.95 11.41
C ALA A 90 -8.41 6.44 11.02
N ARG A 91 -7.20 6.84 10.64
CA ARG A 91 -6.90 8.17 10.09
C ARG A 91 -6.37 8.06 8.68
N VAL A 92 -6.69 9.01 7.82
CA VAL A 92 -6.15 9.08 6.45
C VAL A 92 -5.18 10.25 6.34
N LEU A 93 -3.98 10.00 5.81
CA LEU A 93 -2.88 10.96 5.80
C LEU A 93 -2.12 10.88 4.48
N VAL A 94 -1.58 12.02 4.02
CA VAL A 94 -0.50 12.05 3.03
C VAL A 94 0.82 11.82 3.75
N SER A 95 1.51 10.73 3.45
CA SER A 95 2.62 10.19 4.27
C SER A 95 3.92 9.97 3.48
N ASN A 96 4.26 10.89 2.59
CA ASN A 96 5.47 10.83 1.75
C ASN A 96 6.80 10.77 2.53
N SER A 97 6.83 11.22 3.78
CA SER A 97 8.03 11.25 4.63
C SER A 97 8.25 9.97 5.45
N ARG A 98 7.36 8.97 5.32
CA ARG A 98 7.51 7.68 6.02
C ARG A 98 8.59 6.78 5.41
N HIS A 99 9.11 7.15 4.24
CA HIS A 99 10.18 6.45 3.53
C HIS A 99 11.29 7.43 3.13
N THR A 100 12.54 6.97 3.17
CA THR A 100 13.73 7.79 2.87
C THR A 100 14.17 7.69 1.40
N LEU A 101 13.24 7.34 0.50
CA LEU A 101 13.52 7.15 -0.93
C LEU A 101 13.14 8.40 -1.73
N THR A 102 13.88 8.67 -2.80
CA THR A 102 13.58 9.75 -3.74
C THR A 102 12.42 9.31 -4.65
N PRO A 103 11.35 10.11 -4.78
CA PRO A 103 10.26 9.81 -5.72
C PRO A 103 10.79 9.75 -7.16
N SER A 104 10.22 8.89 -7.99
CA SER A 104 10.53 8.88 -9.42
C SER A 104 9.89 10.07 -10.15
N GLU A 105 10.15 10.20 -11.45
CA GLU A 105 9.44 11.15 -12.29
C GLU A 105 7.94 10.78 -12.40
N LEU A 106 7.09 11.77 -12.65
CA LEU A 106 5.64 11.58 -12.71
C LEU A 106 5.23 10.54 -13.76
N ASP A 107 5.89 10.55 -14.92
CA ASP A 107 5.60 9.61 -16.01
C ASP A 107 5.93 8.16 -15.63
N ASP A 108 6.98 7.95 -14.84
CA ASP A 108 7.33 6.62 -14.33
C ASP A 108 6.35 6.13 -13.28
N MET A 109 5.92 7.02 -12.36
CA MET A 109 4.88 6.68 -11.39
C MET A 109 3.58 6.33 -12.09
N LYS A 110 3.17 7.12 -13.09
CA LYS A 110 1.98 6.88 -13.88
C LYS A 110 2.05 5.55 -14.63
N ARG A 111 3.15 5.30 -15.34
CA ARG A 111 3.39 4.04 -16.04
C ARG A 111 3.22 2.83 -15.11
N ARG A 112 3.83 2.88 -13.92
CA ARG A 112 3.74 1.79 -12.94
C ARG A 112 2.33 1.63 -12.38
N CYS A 113 1.67 2.74 -12.03
CA CYS A 113 0.31 2.73 -11.51
C CYS A 113 -0.67 2.12 -12.53
N ASP A 114 -0.66 2.62 -13.76
CA ASP A 114 -1.57 2.21 -14.84
C ASP A 114 -1.36 0.73 -15.21
N SER A 115 -0.11 0.27 -15.30
CA SER A 115 0.21 -1.12 -15.65
C SER A 115 -0.21 -2.14 -14.57
N LEU A 116 -0.21 -1.71 -13.30
CA LEU A 116 -0.56 -2.57 -12.17
C LEU A 116 -2.05 -2.51 -11.82
N LEU A 117 -2.77 -1.49 -12.29
CA LEU A 117 -4.20 -1.36 -12.06
C LEU A 117 -4.93 -2.61 -12.56
N ASP A 118 -5.89 -3.06 -11.77
CA ASP A 118 -6.74 -4.22 -12.04
C ASP A 118 -6.08 -5.59 -12.08
N LYS A 119 -4.75 -5.67 -11.87
CA LYS A 119 -4.05 -6.95 -11.75
C LYS A 119 -4.49 -7.67 -10.47
N GLN A 120 -4.75 -8.97 -10.62
CA GLN A 120 -5.01 -9.89 -9.52
C GLN A 120 -3.70 -10.57 -9.14
N LEU A 121 -3.30 -10.43 -7.88
CA LEU A 121 -2.01 -10.87 -7.37
C LEU A 121 -2.17 -11.49 -5.98
N PRO A 122 -1.30 -12.43 -5.58
CA PRO A 122 -1.29 -12.95 -4.23
C PRO A 122 -0.94 -11.83 -3.24
N TYR A 123 -1.72 -11.66 -2.19
CA TYR A 123 -1.42 -10.76 -1.10
C TYR A 123 -0.59 -11.50 -0.06
N LYS A 124 0.71 -11.18 -0.01
CA LYS A 124 1.64 -11.78 0.93
C LYS A 124 2.05 -10.74 1.97
N LEU A 125 1.77 -11.00 3.24
CA LEU A 125 1.91 -9.99 4.30
C LEU A 125 3.34 -9.42 4.41
N PHE A 126 4.38 -10.24 4.21
CA PHE A 126 5.77 -9.84 4.42
C PHE A 126 6.50 -9.39 3.16
N THR A 127 6.12 -9.88 1.98
CA THR A 127 6.85 -9.61 0.74
C THR A 127 6.02 -8.92 -0.33
N GLN A 128 4.69 -8.97 -0.31
CA GLN A 128 3.86 -8.45 -1.41
C GLN A 128 2.51 -7.94 -0.89
N ASN A 129 2.58 -6.79 -0.21
CA ASN A 129 1.45 -6.17 0.47
C ASN A 129 1.16 -4.75 -0.10
N CYS A 130 0.24 -4.03 0.53
CA CYS A 130 -0.17 -2.69 0.11
C CYS A 130 0.95 -1.64 0.15
N GLU A 131 1.83 -1.67 1.14
CA GLU A 131 2.94 -0.70 1.28
C GLU A 131 4.01 -0.95 0.21
N HIS A 132 4.32 -2.22 -0.06
CA HIS A 132 5.21 -2.62 -1.16
C HIS A 132 4.70 -2.13 -2.50
N PHE A 133 3.39 -2.27 -2.77
CA PHE A 133 2.77 -1.73 -3.97
C PHE A 133 2.90 -0.21 -4.06
N ALA A 134 2.48 0.52 -3.01
CA ALA A 134 2.46 1.98 -3.03
C ALA A 134 3.87 2.59 -3.18
N THR A 135 4.84 2.02 -2.46
CA THR A 135 6.26 2.42 -2.55
C THR A 135 6.86 2.06 -3.90
N PHE A 136 6.52 0.91 -4.49
CA PHE A 136 6.97 0.59 -5.84
C PHE A 136 6.42 1.58 -6.88
N VAL A 137 5.14 1.94 -6.80
CA VAL A 137 4.57 2.94 -7.71
C VAL A 137 5.27 4.29 -7.55
N ARG A 138 5.50 4.77 -6.32
CA ARG A 138 6.13 6.09 -6.10
C ARG A 138 7.64 6.13 -6.37
N TYR A 139 8.38 5.11 -5.93
CA TYR A 139 9.85 5.12 -5.87
C TYR A 139 10.52 4.15 -6.86
N GLY A 140 9.76 3.27 -7.50
CA GLY A 140 10.30 2.18 -8.32
C GLY A 140 10.87 1.00 -7.51
N LYS A 141 10.77 1.06 -6.17
CA LYS A 141 11.27 0.04 -5.25
C LYS A 141 10.22 -0.30 -4.21
N ALA A 142 9.97 -1.60 -4.02
CA ALA A 142 9.03 -2.08 -3.03
C ALA A 142 9.69 -2.08 -1.63
N VAL A 143 9.10 -1.36 -0.69
CA VAL A 143 9.58 -1.20 0.69
C VAL A 143 8.41 -1.31 1.66
N CYS A 144 8.65 -1.91 2.84
CA CYS A 144 7.67 -1.98 3.92
C CYS A 144 8.33 -1.72 5.27
N ASN A 145 7.86 -0.70 6.00
CA ASN A 145 8.40 -0.30 7.31
C ASN A 145 7.60 -0.85 8.49
N GLN A 146 6.52 -1.59 8.20
CA GLN A 146 5.51 -2.00 9.18
C GLN A 146 5.73 -3.39 9.77
N ILE A 147 6.62 -4.21 9.19
CA ILE A 147 6.84 -5.58 9.69
C ILE A 147 7.91 -5.58 10.79
N PRO A 148 7.56 -5.92 12.05
CA PRO A 148 8.54 -6.13 13.11
C PRO A 148 9.72 -7.02 12.68
N GLY A 149 10.92 -6.66 13.12
CA GLY A 149 12.14 -7.44 12.84
C GLY A 149 12.69 -7.30 11.42
N LYS A 150 11.99 -6.63 10.49
CA LYS A 150 12.54 -6.26 9.18
C LYS A 150 13.25 -4.89 9.26
N THR A 151 14.34 -4.75 8.52
CA THR A 151 15.05 -3.47 8.41
C THR A 151 14.20 -2.46 7.65
N LYS A 152 13.96 -1.29 8.25
CA LYS A 152 13.22 -0.19 7.60
C LYS A 152 13.96 0.34 6.38
N ASN A 153 13.22 0.78 5.38
CA ASN A 153 13.70 1.32 4.10
C ASN A 153 14.59 0.35 3.31
N LYS A 154 14.55 -0.94 3.65
CA LYS A 154 15.19 -1.99 2.87
C LYS A 154 14.24 -2.44 1.78
N GLU A 155 14.74 -2.46 0.56
CA GLU A 155 14.03 -2.97 -0.61
C GLU A 155 13.72 -4.47 -0.46
N CYS A 156 12.48 -4.84 -0.75
CA CYS A 156 12.06 -6.21 -0.96
C CYS A 156 12.25 -6.54 -2.46
N GLU A 157 13.41 -7.10 -2.81
CA GLU A 157 13.76 -7.41 -4.20
C GLU A 157 12.76 -8.38 -4.86
N GLU A 158 12.16 -9.30 -4.08
CA GLU A 158 11.10 -10.19 -4.56
C GLU A 158 9.88 -9.41 -5.06
N ALA A 159 9.33 -8.50 -4.25
CA ALA A 159 8.20 -7.68 -4.69
C ALA A 159 8.57 -6.71 -5.80
N THR A 160 9.73 -6.04 -5.72
CA THR A 160 10.18 -5.14 -6.79
C THR A 160 10.18 -5.90 -8.12
N LYS A 161 10.75 -7.11 -8.14
CA LYS A 161 10.80 -7.94 -9.35
C LYS A 161 9.41 -8.30 -9.85
N VAL A 162 8.51 -8.77 -8.97
CA VAL A 162 7.14 -9.15 -9.38
C VAL A 162 6.42 -7.97 -10.05
N PHE A 163 6.46 -6.78 -9.43
CA PHE A 163 5.80 -5.62 -10.00
C PHE A 163 6.49 -5.11 -11.27
N ALA A 164 7.83 -5.09 -11.30
CA ALA A 164 8.60 -4.67 -12.48
C ALA A 164 8.35 -5.59 -13.69
N ASP A 165 8.28 -6.91 -13.48
CA ASP A 165 8.00 -7.87 -14.55
C ASP A 165 6.61 -7.64 -15.17
N ILE A 166 5.61 -7.25 -14.36
CA ILE A 166 4.28 -6.89 -14.85
C ILE A 166 4.34 -5.60 -15.68
N VAL A 167 4.95 -4.54 -15.13
CA VAL A 167 5.07 -3.25 -15.81
C VAL A 167 5.81 -3.40 -17.15
N TRP A 168 6.87 -4.19 -17.17
CA TRP A 168 7.61 -4.48 -18.39
C TRP A 168 6.72 -5.13 -19.46
N ARG A 169 5.93 -6.15 -19.10
CA ARG A 169 5.05 -6.87 -20.05
C ARG A 169 3.92 -6.02 -20.62
N GLU A 170 3.40 -5.06 -19.86
CA GLU A 170 2.29 -4.20 -20.31
C GLU A 170 2.75 -3.02 -21.16
N THR A 171 4.05 -2.70 -21.14
CA THR A 171 4.63 -1.55 -21.85
C THR A 171 5.62 -1.92 -22.96
N SER A 172 5.82 -3.22 -23.19
CA SER A 172 6.61 -3.78 -24.31
C SER A 172 5.80 -3.93 -25.58
#